data_AF-A0A6L8MZM5-F1
#
_entry.id   AF-A0A6L8MZM5-F1
#
_cell.length_a   1.000
_cell.length_b   1.000
_cell.length_c   1.000
_cell.angle_alpha   90.00
_cell.angle_beta   90.00
_cell.angle_gamma   90.00
#
_symmetry.space_group_name_H-M   'P 1'
#
loop_
_entity.id
_entity.type
_entity.pdbx_description
1 polymer ?
#
loop_
_entity_poly.entity_id
_entity_poly.type
_entity_poly.pdbx_seq_one_letter_code
_entity_poly.pdbx_strand_id
1 'polypeptide(L)'
;MEIPSKPRYKFATQMALNTFTYFNVLSFPVDIKTLVKSEGIKLKKYSVIAKKLNITLDEVCEEFQTNLAYIFRNNLGEYSIAYNDSLPDYIIRFSIAHELGHYALMHLEDFDETILRYRGTALAESNYRVLEKEANCFARNLLAPAPIANIIPPEIYQEYFGIGFQAEQTRIGLLASDNYYTKLLGNEISEKNFSQLENELKYSYQCQTCRGICSKKNINFCPYCGEDTLSKLSITDVIQLKSNGDYMKYSSIELNSENFPLMCPRCDSEQIDPSYKYCPICATYLHNICIGFGPFEDNSISPYPFFELNRESNGCGKTLPGFARYCPDCGGLSSYFNQELLRFWESEKDEIAIFEELPF
;
A
#
# COMPACT_ATOMS: atom_id res chain seq x y z
N MET A 1 24.45 14.55 20.75
CA MET A 1 24.67 13.16 21.21
C MET A 1 25.99 12.67 20.65
N GLU A 2 26.58 11.60 21.19
CA GLU A 2 27.75 10.96 20.56
C GLU A 2 27.33 9.94 19.50
N ILE A 3 28.00 9.94 18.34
CA ILE A 3 27.74 8.98 17.27
C ILE A 3 27.97 7.55 17.79
N PRO A 4 27.03 6.62 17.57
CA PRO A 4 27.18 5.24 18.02
C PRO A 4 28.36 4.54 17.36
N SER A 5 29.05 3.66 18.10
CA SER A 5 30.20 2.90 17.59
C SER A 5 29.84 1.80 16.58
N LYS A 6 28.55 1.43 16.50
CA LYS A 6 28.02 0.44 15.55
C LYS A 6 26.65 0.88 15.03
N PRO A 7 26.27 0.51 13.78
CA PRO A 7 24.96 0.82 13.24
C PRO A 7 23.83 0.21 14.06
N ARG A 8 22.86 1.05 14.40
CA ARG A 8 21.61 0.72 15.08
C ARG A 8 20.60 0.16 14.07
N TYR A 9 20.94 -0.93 13.37
CA TYR A 9 20.10 -1.48 12.30
C TYR A 9 18.67 -1.83 12.74
N LYS A 10 18.49 -2.29 13.98
CA LYS A 10 17.17 -2.53 14.57
C LYS A 10 16.33 -1.24 14.59
N PHE A 11 16.92 -0.12 15.01
CA PHE A 11 16.27 1.18 15.04
C PHE A 11 15.97 1.70 13.63
N ALA A 12 16.93 1.61 12.70
CA ALA A 12 16.72 2.00 11.31
C ALA A 12 15.59 1.20 10.64
N THR A 13 15.52 -0.11 10.90
CA THR A 13 14.43 -0.98 10.42
C THR A 13 13.09 -0.55 11.03
N GLN A 14 13.05 -0.28 12.33
CA GLN A 14 11.83 0.18 13.00
C GLN A 14 11.29 1.48 12.41
N MET A 15 12.17 2.45 12.15
CA MET A 15 11.76 3.73 11.56
C MET A 15 11.22 3.57 10.13
N ALA A 16 11.85 2.70 9.33
CA ALA A 16 11.32 2.38 8.00
C ALA A 16 9.93 1.73 8.08
N LEU A 17 9.72 0.78 9.01
CA LEU A 17 8.42 0.13 9.19
C LEU A 17 7.35 1.09 9.71
N ASN A 18 7.68 1.97 10.66
CA ASN A 18 6.74 2.98 11.17
C ASN A 18 6.30 3.99 10.11
N THR A 19 7.16 4.24 9.11
CA THR A 19 6.82 5.11 7.98
C THR A 19 5.58 4.58 7.24
N PHE A 20 5.48 3.27 7.01
CA PHE A 20 4.29 2.69 6.35
C PHE A 20 3.00 2.92 7.16
N THR A 21 3.05 2.80 8.49
CA THR A 21 1.90 3.08 9.35
C THR A 21 1.51 4.54 9.34
N TYR A 22 2.50 5.43 9.46
CA TYR A 22 2.28 6.87 9.60
C TYR A 22 1.67 7.48 8.34
N PHE A 23 2.13 7.05 7.16
CA PHE A 23 1.61 7.56 5.89
C PHE A 23 0.50 6.72 5.27
N ASN A 24 0.14 5.59 5.88
CA ASN A 24 -0.83 4.62 5.35
C ASN A 24 -0.52 4.23 3.88
N VAL A 25 0.74 3.99 3.57
CA VAL A 25 1.20 3.60 2.23
C VAL A 25 1.41 2.10 2.21
N LEU A 26 0.77 1.37 1.30
CA LEU A 26 1.00 -0.07 1.10
C LEU A 26 1.07 -0.45 -0.40
N SER A 27 1.36 0.54 -1.25
CA SER A 27 1.55 0.36 -2.68
C SER A 27 3.03 0.39 -3.04
N PHE A 28 3.45 -0.54 -3.90
CA PHE A 28 4.79 -0.57 -4.48
C PHE A 28 4.71 -0.35 -6.00
N PRO A 29 5.65 0.39 -6.60
CA PRO A 29 6.76 1.12 -5.98
C PRO A 29 6.29 2.28 -5.08
N VAL A 30 6.95 2.45 -3.93
CA VAL A 30 6.66 3.55 -3.00
C VAL A 30 6.91 4.91 -3.68
N ASP A 31 5.92 5.81 -3.62
CA ASP A 31 6.05 7.21 -4.06
C ASP A 31 6.77 8.03 -2.99
N ILE A 32 8.10 7.94 -3.04
CA ILE A 32 8.98 8.63 -2.11
C ILE A 32 8.87 10.16 -2.17
N LYS A 33 8.52 10.72 -3.35
CA LYS A 33 8.42 12.17 -3.52
C LYS A 33 7.20 12.72 -2.79
N THR A 34 6.08 12.00 -2.84
CA THR A 34 4.88 12.36 -2.08
C THR A 34 5.11 12.22 -0.58
N LEU A 35 5.74 11.11 -0.13
CA LEU A 35 6.11 10.91 1.28
C LEU A 35 6.96 12.04 1.86
N VAL A 36 8.03 12.43 1.16
CA VAL A 36 8.91 13.51 1.61
C VAL A 36 8.17 14.84 1.70
N LYS A 37 7.29 15.14 0.73
CA LYS A 37 6.50 16.38 0.74
C LYS A 37 5.46 16.40 1.87
N SER A 38 4.85 15.27 2.23
CA SER A 38 3.90 15.21 3.35
C SER A 38 4.55 15.51 4.69
N GLU A 39 5.86 15.31 4.83
CA GLU A 39 6.64 15.76 6.00
C GLU A 39 7.00 17.24 5.97
N GLY A 40 6.55 17.99 4.97
CA GLY A 40 6.94 19.39 4.78
C GLY A 40 8.38 19.58 4.28
N ILE A 41 9.07 18.51 3.89
CA ILE A 41 10.44 18.59 3.33
C ILE A 41 10.36 19.04 1.86
N LYS A 42 11.07 20.12 1.53
CA LYS A 42 11.06 20.70 0.18
C LYS A 42 11.99 19.93 -0.76
N LEU A 43 11.49 19.46 -1.89
CA LEU A 43 12.30 18.82 -2.94
C LEU A 43 12.82 19.85 -3.96
N LYS A 44 14.12 19.81 -4.23
CA LYS A 44 14.80 20.70 -5.18
C LYS A 44 15.59 19.88 -6.21
N LYS A 45 15.36 20.14 -7.48
CA LYS A 45 16.09 19.49 -8.59
C LYS A 45 17.43 20.18 -8.83
N TYR A 46 18.49 19.41 -9.03
CA TYR A 46 19.80 19.98 -9.41
C TYR A 46 19.70 20.77 -10.71
N SER A 47 18.95 20.28 -11.71
CA SER A 47 18.74 21.01 -12.98
C SER A 47 18.11 22.39 -12.79
N VAL A 48 17.19 22.51 -11.82
CA VAL A 48 16.52 23.77 -11.49
C VAL A 48 17.48 24.71 -10.74
N ILE A 49 18.34 24.17 -9.87
CA ILE A 49 19.36 24.94 -9.17
C ILE A 49 20.40 25.48 -10.16
N ALA A 50 20.94 24.60 -11.02
CA ALA A 50 21.87 24.93 -12.08
C ALA A 50 21.36 26.07 -12.96
N LYS A 51 20.11 25.96 -13.43
CA LYS A 51 19.46 27.01 -14.25
C LYS A 51 19.28 28.33 -13.50
N LYS A 52 18.93 28.30 -12.21
CA LYS A 52 18.72 29.52 -11.41
C LYS A 52 20.02 30.27 -11.12
N LEU A 53 21.10 29.53 -10.92
CA LEU A 53 22.43 30.09 -10.60
C LEU A 53 23.28 30.33 -11.85
N ASN A 54 22.80 29.91 -13.03
CA ASN A 54 23.54 29.97 -14.29
C ASN A 54 24.89 29.23 -14.21
N ILE A 55 24.87 28.06 -13.60
CA ILE A 55 25.99 27.11 -13.49
C ILE A 55 25.62 25.78 -14.12
N THR A 56 26.61 24.93 -14.34
CA THR A 56 26.47 23.57 -14.87
C THR A 56 25.96 22.60 -13.80
N LEU A 57 25.45 21.43 -14.23
CA LEU A 57 25.10 20.35 -13.31
C LEU A 57 26.32 19.82 -12.54
N ASP A 58 27.50 19.79 -13.16
CA ASP A 58 28.74 19.34 -12.54
C ASP A 58 29.15 20.28 -11.40
N GLU A 59 29.07 21.59 -11.60
CA GLU A 59 29.30 22.59 -10.54
C GLU A 59 28.31 22.44 -9.37
N VAL A 60 27.05 22.08 -9.63
CA VAL A 60 26.09 21.75 -8.56
C VAL A 60 26.50 20.49 -7.78
N CYS A 61 27.02 19.47 -8.48
CA CYS A 61 27.48 18.24 -7.83
C CYS A 61 28.74 18.49 -6.99
N GLU A 62 29.64 19.36 -7.44
CA GLU A 62 30.82 19.80 -6.69
C GLU A 62 30.41 20.56 -5.42
N GLU A 63 29.47 21.51 -5.52
CA GLU A 63 28.97 22.29 -4.38
C GLU A 63 28.32 21.40 -3.31
N PHE A 64 27.48 20.44 -3.72
CA PHE A 64 26.86 19.50 -2.79
C PHE A 64 27.75 18.31 -2.41
N GLN A 65 28.95 18.20 -2.99
CA GLN A 65 29.90 17.10 -2.81
C GLN A 65 29.29 15.71 -3.08
N THR A 66 28.28 15.65 -3.94
CA THR A 66 27.57 14.43 -4.29
C THR A 66 26.80 14.61 -5.59
N ASN A 67 26.87 13.59 -6.45
CA ASN A 67 26.07 13.53 -7.68
C ASN A 67 24.69 12.89 -7.48
N LEU A 68 24.32 12.51 -6.25
CA LEU A 68 23.08 11.81 -5.91
C LEU A 68 22.02 12.78 -5.35
N ALA A 69 21.85 12.79 -4.04
CA ALA A 69 20.98 13.70 -3.32
C ALA A 69 21.65 14.16 -2.03
N TYR A 70 21.11 15.22 -1.45
CA TYR A 70 21.62 15.83 -0.24
C TYR A 70 20.48 16.51 0.54
N ILE A 71 20.33 16.16 1.81
CA ILE A 71 19.45 16.85 2.75
C ILE A 71 20.16 17.96 3.51
N PHE A 72 19.47 19.09 3.67
CA PHE A 72 19.94 20.20 4.47
C PHE A 72 18.78 20.92 5.15
N ARG A 73 19.11 21.62 6.24
CA ARG A 73 18.19 22.43 7.03
C ARG A 73 18.59 23.89 6.94
N ASN A 74 17.63 24.77 6.70
CA ASN A 74 17.89 26.21 6.68
C ASN A 74 17.86 26.82 8.10
N ASN A 75 18.24 28.10 8.21
CA ASN A 75 18.26 28.83 9.48
C ASN A 75 16.88 28.96 10.16
N LEU A 76 15.78 28.74 9.41
CA LEU A 76 14.42 28.75 9.94
C LEU A 76 13.97 27.37 10.44
N GLY A 77 14.83 26.35 10.34
CA GLY A 77 14.51 24.98 10.72
C GLY A 77 13.80 24.16 9.65
N GLU A 78 13.62 24.69 8.45
CA GLU A 78 12.97 23.96 7.37
C GLU A 78 13.94 23.01 6.66
N TYR A 79 13.51 21.78 6.44
CA TYR A 79 14.28 20.78 5.71
C TYR A 79 14.05 20.88 4.20
N SER A 80 15.11 20.62 3.43
CA SER A 80 15.09 20.50 1.98
C SER A 80 15.98 19.34 1.54
N ILE A 81 15.54 18.59 0.53
CA ILE A 81 16.37 17.60 -0.17
C ILE A 81 16.61 18.13 -1.59
N ALA A 82 17.87 18.36 -1.92
CA ALA A 82 18.29 18.59 -3.30
C ALA A 82 18.69 17.25 -3.92
N TYR A 83 18.32 16.97 -5.17
CA TYR A 83 18.65 15.71 -5.84
C TYR A 83 18.93 15.90 -7.33
N ASN A 84 19.80 15.04 -7.86
CA ASN A 84 20.16 15.00 -9.26
C ASN A 84 19.06 14.34 -10.09
N ASP A 85 18.24 15.16 -10.74
CA ASP A 85 17.12 14.72 -11.55
C ASP A 85 17.50 14.26 -12.97
N SER A 86 18.78 14.24 -13.32
CA SER A 86 19.26 13.65 -14.58
C SER A 86 19.58 12.16 -14.47
N LEU A 87 19.52 11.58 -13.28
CA LEU A 87 19.81 10.16 -13.04
C LEU A 87 18.59 9.27 -13.33
N PRO A 88 18.79 7.96 -13.54
CA PRO A 88 17.67 7.02 -13.64
C PRO A 88 16.75 7.07 -12.42
N ASP A 89 15.44 6.88 -12.62
CA ASP A 89 14.45 7.08 -11.55
C ASP A 89 14.69 6.16 -10.33
N TYR A 90 15.12 4.92 -10.53
CA TYR A 90 15.46 4.02 -9.43
C TYR A 90 16.62 4.53 -8.57
N ILE A 91 17.58 5.27 -9.15
CA ILE A 91 18.66 5.93 -8.40
C ILE A 91 18.09 7.12 -7.64
N ILE A 92 17.31 7.98 -8.30
CA ILE A 92 16.67 9.14 -7.67
C ILE A 92 15.84 8.70 -6.45
N ARG A 93 15.03 7.64 -6.61
CA ARG A 93 14.18 7.10 -5.55
C ARG A 93 15.00 6.62 -4.36
N PHE A 94 16.06 5.87 -4.61
CA PHE A 94 16.96 5.41 -3.54
C PHE A 94 17.66 6.57 -2.84
N SER A 95 18.20 7.53 -3.59
CA SER A 95 18.90 8.70 -3.03
C SER A 95 17.97 9.54 -2.16
N ILE A 96 16.74 9.83 -2.61
CA ILE A 96 15.77 10.56 -1.79
C ILE A 96 15.37 9.76 -0.55
N ALA A 97 15.16 8.45 -0.65
CA ALA A 97 14.84 7.60 0.50
C ALA A 97 15.99 7.52 1.51
N HIS A 98 17.23 7.54 1.04
CA HIS A 98 18.43 7.62 1.88
C HIS A 98 18.48 8.93 2.66
N GLU A 99 18.26 10.07 2.00
CA GLU A 99 18.18 11.38 2.64
C GLU A 99 17.01 11.47 3.63
N LEU A 100 15.85 10.89 3.30
CA LEU A 100 14.73 10.77 4.24
C LEU A 100 15.11 9.92 5.46
N GLY A 101 15.97 8.91 5.29
CA GLY A 101 16.51 8.13 6.40
C GLY A 101 17.34 8.98 7.36
N HIS A 102 18.18 9.88 6.85
CA HIS A 102 18.92 10.82 7.69
C HIS A 102 17.99 11.74 8.50
N TYR A 103 16.87 12.18 7.91
CA TYR A 103 15.85 12.94 8.62
C TYR A 103 15.13 12.09 9.68
N ALA A 104 14.57 10.95 9.30
CA ALA A 104 13.76 10.09 10.17
C ALA A 104 14.55 9.51 11.34
N LEU A 105 15.86 9.33 11.18
CA LEU A 105 16.77 8.85 12.23
C LEU A 105 17.37 9.98 13.06
N MET A 106 16.90 11.22 12.87
CA MET A 106 17.35 12.43 13.57
C MET A 106 18.86 12.68 13.43
N HIS A 107 19.49 12.19 12.36
CA HIS A 107 20.94 12.30 12.20
C HIS A 107 21.39 13.76 12.15
N LEU A 108 20.58 14.66 11.57
CA LEU A 108 20.87 16.09 11.45
C LEU A 108 20.68 16.89 12.74
N GLU A 109 19.96 16.35 13.72
CA GLU A 109 19.62 17.01 14.99
C GLU A 109 20.46 16.46 16.13
N ASP A 110 20.62 15.14 16.19
CA ASP A 110 21.27 14.47 17.30
C ASP A 110 22.80 14.56 17.22
N PHE A 111 23.36 14.80 16.04
CA PHE A 111 24.80 14.78 15.79
C PHE A 111 25.24 16.05 15.07
N ASP A 112 25.77 17.02 15.82
CA ASP A 112 26.33 18.27 15.30
C ASP A 112 27.42 18.03 14.25
N GLU A 113 28.09 16.88 14.32
CA GLU A 113 29.10 16.43 13.35
C GLU A 113 28.52 16.16 11.96
N THR A 114 27.21 16.04 11.81
CA THR A 114 26.57 15.95 10.49
C THR A 114 26.50 17.26 9.73
N ILE A 115 26.53 18.37 10.46
CA ILE A 115 26.78 19.70 9.92
C ILE A 115 28.25 19.81 9.46
N LEU A 116 29.16 19.01 10.04
CA LEU A 116 30.61 19.02 9.77
C LEU A 116 31.05 18.18 8.56
N ARG A 117 30.15 17.59 7.75
CA ARG A 117 30.50 17.20 6.36
C ARG A 117 31.20 18.35 5.61
N TYR A 118 30.94 19.59 6.03
CA TYR A 118 31.58 20.82 5.56
C TYR A 118 33.08 20.99 5.93
N ARG A 119 33.68 20.20 6.84
CA ARG A 119 35.04 20.46 7.39
C ARG A 119 36.10 19.39 7.15
N GLY A 120 35.84 18.36 6.33
CA GLY A 120 36.88 17.56 5.67
C GLY A 120 37.99 16.98 6.56
N THR A 121 37.68 16.28 7.66
CA THR A 121 38.69 15.53 8.42
C THR A 121 38.46 14.01 8.35
N ALA A 122 39.50 13.24 8.00
CA ALA A 122 39.45 11.78 7.80
C ALA A 122 39.02 10.96 9.04
N LEU A 123 39.11 11.55 10.25
CA LEU A 123 38.62 10.94 11.50
C LEU A 123 37.10 11.03 11.66
N ALA A 124 36.44 12.01 11.01
CA ALA A 124 34.99 12.12 10.97
C ALA A 124 34.37 11.03 10.07
N GLU A 125 35.07 10.59 9.02
CA GLU A 125 34.55 9.64 8.01
C GLU A 125 34.18 8.26 8.57
N SER A 126 34.94 7.74 9.55
CA SER A 126 34.73 6.39 10.09
C SER A 126 33.51 6.28 10.99
N ASN A 127 33.26 7.29 11.83
CA ASN A 127 32.05 7.41 12.64
C ASN A 127 30.84 7.74 11.78
N TYR A 128 31.00 8.57 10.74
CA TYR A 128 29.93 8.88 9.80
C TYR A 128 29.42 7.66 9.04
N ARG A 129 30.32 6.73 8.72
CA ARG A 129 29.98 5.48 8.04
C ARG A 129 28.91 4.68 8.81
N VAL A 130 28.80 4.88 10.12
CA VAL A 130 27.73 4.27 10.93
C VAL A 130 26.37 4.87 10.55
N LEU A 131 26.26 6.19 10.51
CA LEU A 131 25.03 6.91 10.15
C LEU A 131 24.61 6.62 8.69
N GLU A 132 25.57 6.59 7.76
CA GLU A 132 25.33 6.23 6.35
C GLU A 132 24.80 4.80 6.20
N LYS A 133 25.32 3.85 7.00
CA LYS A 133 24.81 2.46 7.03
C LYS A 133 23.39 2.39 7.58
N GLU A 134 23.07 3.20 8.59
CA GLU A 134 21.72 3.30 9.13
C GLU A 134 20.75 3.90 8.10
N ALA A 135 21.12 4.99 7.42
CA ALA A 135 20.32 5.60 6.35
C ALA A 135 20.10 4.65 5.17
N ASN A 136 21.14 3.92 4.75
CA ASN A 136 21.02 2.86 3.73
C ASN A 136 20.11 1.71 4.18
N CYS A 137 20.16 1.32 5.45
CA CYS A 137 19.27 0.31 6.02
C CYS A 137 17.81 0.77 6.02
N PHE A 138 17.58 2.02 6.42
CA PHE A 138 16.27 2.65 6.36
C PHE A 138 15.72 2.67 4.93
N ALA A 139 16.48 3.24 3.98
CA ALA A 139 16.05 3.37 2.58
C ALA A 139 15.72 2.00 1.94
N ARG A 140 16.57 0.99 2.19
CA ARG A 140 16.34 -0.36 1.69
C ARG A 140 15.04 -0.97 2.24
N ASN A 141 14.75 -0.80 3.53
CA ASN A 141 13.54 -1.33 4.14
C ASN A 141 12.29 -0.48 3.89
N LEU A 142 12.45 0.79 3.51
CA LEU A 142 11.34 1.63 3.07
C LEU A 142 10.95 1.33 1.61
N LEU A 143 11.92 1.10 0.72
CA LEU A 143 11.64 0.83 -0.69
C LEU A 143 11.32 -0.64 -0.97
N ALA A 144 11.97 -1.56 -0.27
CA ALA A 144 11.80 -3.01 -0.38
C ALA A 144 11.78 -3.65 1.03
N PRO A 145 10.68 -3.48 1.79
CA PRO A 145 10.56 -3.97 3.16
C PRO A 145 10.73 -5.49 3.23
N ALA A 146 11.53 -5.95 4.19
CA ALA A 146 11.85 -7.37 4.33
C ALA A 146 10.63 -8.30 4.42
N PRO A 147 9.53 -7.98 5.15
CA PRO A 147 8.33 -8.82 5.19
C PRO A 147 7.72 -9.10 3.81
N ILE A 148 7.62 -8.06 2.97
CA ILE A 148 7.08 -8.18 1.61
C ILE A 148 8.12 -8.83 0.68
N ALA A 149 9.37 -8.40 0.72
CA ALA A 149 10.43 -9.01 -0.07
C ALA A 149 10.56 -10.52 0.18
N ASN A 150 10.28 -10.99 1.41
CA ASN A 150 10.31 -12.40 1.76
C ASN A 150 9.26 -13.26 1.04
N ILE A 151 8.19 -12.66 0.51
CA ILE A 151 7.11 -13.37 -0.19
C ILE A 151 7.12 -13.13 -1.70
N ILE A 152 7.66 -11.98 -2.14
CA ILE A 152 7.79 -11.65 -3.55
C ILE A 152 8.94 -12.47 -4.16
N PRO A 153 8.77 -13.07 -5.36
CA PRO A 153 9.87 -13.70 -6.09
C PRO A 153 10.98 -12.68 -6.43
N PRO A 154 12.27 -12.97 -6.15
CA PRO A 154 13.37 -12.05 -6.44
C PRO A 154 13.42 -11.57 -7.90
N GLU A 155 12.98 -12.40 -8.84
CA GLU A 155 12.98 -12.13 -10.28
C GLU A 155 12.16 -10.88 -10.66
N ILE A 156 11.18 -10.50 -9.83
CA ILE A 156 10.32 -9.34 -10.06
C ILE A 156 10.60 -8.18 -9.09
N TYR A 157 11.67 -8.22 -8.30
CA TYR A 157 11.99 -7.16 -7.35
C TYR A 157 12.18 -5.79 -8.00
N GLN A 158 12.87 -5.74 -9.14
CA GLN A 158 13.12 -4.48 -9.84
C GLN A 158 11.83 -3.83 -10.31
N GLU A 159 10.92 -4.62 -10.88
CA GLU A 159 9.60 -4.16 -11.34
C GLU A 159 8.71 -3.78 -10.15
N TYR A 160 8.51 -4.71 -9.21
CA TYR A 160 7.57 -4.53 -8.11
C TYR A 160 7.97 -3.42 -7.14
N PHE A 161 9.24 -3.36 -6.73
CA PHE A 161 9.72 -2.31 -5.82
C PHE A 161 10.23 -1.05 -6.57
N GLY A 162 10.39 -1.13 -7.89
CA GLY A 162 10.95 -0.06 -8.73
C GLY A 162 12.44 0.23 -8.46
N ILE A 163 13.20 -0.79 -8.03
CA ILE A 163 14.62 -0.66 -7.66
C ILE A 163 15.55 -1.13 -8.78
N GLY A 164 16.79 -0.65 -8.80
CA GLY A 164 17.78 -1.12 -9.78
C GLY A 164 18.46 -2.42 -9.35
N PHE A 165 19.14 -3.07 -10.29
CA PHE A 165 19.86 -4.34 -10.09
C PHE A 165 20.79 -4.36 -8.86
N GLN A 166 21.57 -3.31 -8.61
CA GLN A 166 22.46 -3.27 -7.43
C GLN A 166 21.70 -3.27 -6.10
N ALA A 167 20.57 -2.56 -6.04
CA ALA A 167 19.70 -2.51 -4.87
C ALA A 167 18.97 -3.85 -4.66
N GLU A 168 18.58 -4.53 -5.75
CA GLU A 168 18.06 -5.89 -5.73
C GLU A 168 19.07 -6.87 -5.12
N GLN A 169 20.31 -6.91 -5.63
CA GLN A 169 21.35 -7.80 -5.11
C GLN A 169 21.65 -7.52 -3.63
N THR A 170 21.65 -6.24 -3.24
CA THR A 170 21.78 -5.84 -1.83
C THR A 170 20.59 -6.32 -1.00
N ARG A 171 19.37 -6.21 -1.53
CA ARG A 171 18.15 -6.66 -0.85
C ARG A 171 18.21 -8.16 -0.62
N ILE A 172 18.55 -8.95 -1.64
CA ILE A 172 18.71 -10.42 -1.56
C ILE A 172 19.77 -10.78 -0.51
N GLY A 173 20.97 -10.19 -0.61
CA GLY A 173 22.09 -10.49 0.29
C GLY A 173 21.84 -10.12 1.77
N LEU A 174 21.02 -9.10 2.04
CA LEU A 174 20.72 -8.63 3.39
C LEU A 174 19.34 -9.05 3.92
N LEU A 175 18.54 -9.78 3.11
CA LEU A 175 17.15 -10.11 3.46
C LEU A 175 17.06 -10.87 4.79
N ALA A 176 17.93 -11.87 4.99
CA ALA A 176 17.95 -12.66 6.23
C ALA A 176 18.24 -11.80 7.47
N SER A 177 19.16 -10.83 7.37
CA SER A 177 19.49 -9.92 8.47
C SER A 177 18.35 -8.96 8.77
N ASP A 178 17.67 -8.44 7.75
CA ASP A 178 16.56 -7.51 7.97
C ASP A 178 15.30 -8.21 8.48
N ASN A 179 15.07 -9.45 8.05
CA ASN A 179 14.06 -10.33 8.64
C ASN A 179 14.36 -10.61 10.12
N TYR A 180 15.62 -10.82 10.48
CA TYR A 180 16.02 -10.97 11.87
C TYR A 180 15.67 -9.72 12.69
N TYR A 181 16.03 -8.52 12.20
CA TYR A 181 15.68 -7.27 12.89
C TYR A 181 14.17 -7.06 12.96
N THR A 182 13.43 -7.33 11.89
CA THR A 182 11.96 -7.21 11.89
C THR A 182 11.33 -8.11 12.94
N LYS A 183 11.76 -9.37 13.06
CA LYS A 183 11.30 -10.28 14.11
C LYS A 183 11.60 -9.77 15.53
N LEU A 184 12.75 -9.12 15.74
CA LEU A 184 13.10 -8.53 17.04
C LEU A 184 12.25 -7.31 17.43
N LEU A 185 11.53 -6.70 16.49
CA LEU A 185 10.60 -5.61 16.75
C LEU A 185 9.22 -6.12 17.22
N GLY A 186 9.00 -7.44 17.12
CA GLY A 186 7.72 -8.07 17.41
C GLY A 186 6.85 -8.15 16.16
N ASN A 187 6.01 -9.19 16.10
CA ASN A 187 5.14 -9.41 14.96
C ASN A 187 4.10 -8.29 14.79
N GLU A 188 3.68 -7.62 15.87
CA GLU A 188 2.62 -6.62 15.85
C GLU A 188 2.86 -5.49 14.85
N ILE A 189 4.09 -4.96 14.76
CA ILE A 189 4.41 -3.85 13.83
C ILE A 189 4.37 -4.33 12.38
N SER A 190 4.97 -5.49 12.09
CA SER A 190 4.99 -6.04 10.74
C SER A 190 3.59 -6.50 10.29
N GLU A 191 2.86 -7.19 11.17
CA GLU A 191 1.51 -7.70 10.89
C GLU A 191 0.52 -6.54 10.71
N LYS A 192 0.59 -5.51 11.55
CA LYS A 192 -0.22 -4.29 11.40
C LYS A 192 -0.02 -3.64 10.03
N ASN A 193 1.20 -3.65 9.53
CA ASN A 193 1.52 -2.98 8.27
C ASN A 193 1.22 -3.86 7.05
N PHE A 194 1.56 -5.15 7.08
CA PHE A 194 1.65 -5.93 5.85
C PHE A 194 0.71 -7.13 5.78
N SER A 195 0.04 -7.53 6.88
CA SER A 195 -0.78 -8.75 6.90
C SER A 195 -1.87 -8.77 5.83
N GLN A 196 -2.55 -7.65 5.62
CA GLN A 196 -3.57 -7.53 4.58
C GLN A 196 -2.96 -7.75 3.20
N LEU A 197 -1.91 -7.01 2.85
CA LEU A 197 -1.23 -7.14 1.55
C LEU A 197 -0.66 -8.54 1.34
N GLU A 198 -0.03 -9.13 2.35
CA GLU A 198 0.48 -10.50 2.29
C GLU A 198 -0.63 -11.51 2.02
N ASN A 199 -1.77 -11.37 2.68
CA ASN A 199 -2.92 -12.25 2.49
C ASN A 199 -3.53 -12.07 1.11
N GLU A 200 -3.65 -10.82 0.64
CA GLU A 200 -4.10 -10.51 -0.71
C GLU A 200 -3.22 -11.20 -1.75
N LEU A 201 -1.90 -11.09 -1.63
CA LEU A 201 -0.95 -11.70 -2.57
C LEU A 201 -0.95 -13.24 -2.49
N LYS A 202 -0.84 -13.81 -1.28
CA LYS A 202 -0.74 -15.27 -1.08
C LYS A 202 -2.04 -16.00 -1.41
N TYR A 203 -3.17 -15.38 -1.11
CA TYR A 203 -4.48 -16.02 -1.15
C TYR A 203 -5.39 -15.55 -2.30
N SER A 204 -4.81 -15.02 -3.38
CA SER A 204 -5.55 -14.60 -4.58
C SER A 204 -5.97 -15.74 -5.50
N TYR A 205 -7.13 -15.54 -6.11
CA TYR A 205 -7.75 -16.37 -7.13
C TYR A 205 -8.39 -15.48 -8.20
N GLN A 206 -8.40 -15.93 -9.46
CA GLN A 206 -9.13 -15.31 -10.55
C GLN A 206 -10.32 -16.19 -10.94
N CYS A 207 -11.50 -15.60 -11.08
CA CYS A 207 -12.66 -16.29 -11.64
C CYS A 207 -12.56 -16.37 -13.16
N GLN A 208 -12.78 -17.56 -13.73
CA GLN A 208 -12.73 -17.77 -15.19
C GLN A 208 -13.96 -17.19 -15.91
N THR A 209 -15.10 -17.08 -15.22
CA THR A 209 -16.34 -16.52 -15.78
C THR A 209 -16.33 -15.00 -15.81
N CYS A 210 -16.10 -14.38 -14.65
CA CYS A 210 -16.28 -12.94 -14.48
C CYS A 210 -14.96 -12.16 -14.48
N ARG A 211 -13.81 -12.85 -14.56
CA ARG A 211 -12.44 -12.26 -14.52
C ARG A 211 -12.13 -11.42 -13.27
N GLY A 212 -12.97 -11.47 -12.25
CA GLY A 212 -12.72 -10.83 -10.96
C GLY A 212 -11.61 -11.53 -10.20
N ILE A 213 -10.79 -10.74 -9.50
CA ILE A 213 -9.77 -11.25 -8.57
C ILE A 213 -10.31 -11.11 -7.15
N CYS A 214 -10.21 -12.18 -6.37
CA CYS A 214 -10.60 -12.21 -4.96
C CYS A 214 -9.56 -12.93 -4.12
N SER A 215 -9.43 -12.51 -2.86
CA SER A 215 -8.40 -13.04 -1.96
C SER A 215 -9.00 -13.63 -0.69
N LYS A 216 -8.82 -14.94 -0.48
CA LYS A 216 -9.25 -15.66 0.73
C LYS A 216 -8.53 -17.00 0.83
N LYS A 217 -8.08 -17.38 2.04
CA LYS A 217 -7.29 -18.60 2.26
C LYS A 217 -7.95 -19.87 1.74
N ASN A 218 -9.25 -20.02 2.00
CA ASN A 218 -10.09 -21.08 1.46
C ASN A 218 -11.30 -20.42 0.81
N ILE A 219 -11.46 -20.64 -0.50
CA ILE A 219 -12.55 -20.09 -1.29
C ILE A 219 -13.10 -21.21 -2.18
N ASN A 220 -14.42 -21.33 -2.20
CA ASN A 220 -15.13 -22.32 -3.00
C ASN A 220 -15.89 -21.67 -4.15
N PHE A 221 -16.40 -20.45 -3.94
CA PHE A 221 -17.24 -19.74 -4.90
C PHE A 221 -16.73 -18.31 -5.10
N CYS A 222 -16.90 -17.79 -6.33
CA CYS A 222 -16.58 -16.43 -6.66
C CYS A 222 -17.52 -15.47 -5.92
N PRO A 223 -17.02 -14.48 -5.16
CA PRO A 223 -17.88 -13.54 -4.43
C PRO A 223 -18.62 -12.57 -5.36
N TYR A 224 -18.25 -12.49 -6.63
CA TYR A 224 -18.85 -11.58 -7.61
C TYR A 224 -19.97 -12.24 -8.42
N CYS A 225 -19.72 -13.43 -8.98
CA CYS A 225 -20.68 -14.12 -9.85
C CYS A 225 -21.23 -15.45 -9.30
N GLY A 226 -20.74 -15.94 -8.16
CA GLY A 226 -21.23 -17.16 -7.52
C GLY A 226 -20.68 -18.47 -8.12
N GLU A 227 -19.98 -18.44 -9.25
CA GLU A 227 -19.38 -19.61 -9.89
C GLU A 227 -18.20 -20.21 -9.09
N ASP A 228 -17.99 -21.52 -9.21
CA ASP A 228 -16.90 -22.25 -8.53
C ASP A 228 -15.62 -22.41 -9.38
N THR A 229 -15.62 -21.87 -10.60
CA THR A 229 -14.49 -21.92 -11.55
C THR A 229 -13.42 -20.88 -11.22
N LEU A 230 -12.66 -21.15 -10.16
CA LEU A 230 -11.60 -20.28 -9.64
C LEU A 230 -10.21 -20.87 -9.94
N SER A 231 -9.33 -20.06 -10.53
CA SER A 231 -7.92 -20.39 -10.74
C SER A 231 -7.06 -19.73 -9.67
N LYS A 232 -6.26 -20.53 -8.97
CA LYS A 232 -5.27 -20.02 -8.02
C LYS A 232 -4.19 -19.24 -8.77
N LEU A 233 -3.92 -18.01 -8.35
CA LEU A 233 -2.86 -17.19 -8.93
C LEU A 233 -1.56 -17.34 -8.15
N SER A 234 -0.43 -17.35 -8.86
CA SER A 234 0.87 -17.08 -8.22
C SER A 234 0.99 -15.59 -7.89
N ILE A 235 1.93 -15.22 -7.01
CA ILE A 235 2.18 -13.82 -6.65
C ILE A 235 2.56 -13.00 -7.88
N THR A 236 3.36 -13.56 -8.78
CA THR A 236 3.74 -12.93 -10.05
C THR A 236 2.51 -12.67 -10.92
N ASP A 237 1.61 -13.65 -11.06
CA ASP A 237 0.39 -13.48 -11.85
C ASP A 237 -0.50 -12.37 -11.28
N VAL A 238 -0.64 -12.29 -9.94
CA VAL A 238 -1.43 -11.24 -9.28
C VAL A 238 -0.87 -9.86 -9.62
N ILE A 239 0.46 -9.70 -9.54
CA ILE A 239 1.12 -8.43 -9.83
C ILE A 239 0.96 -8.08 -11.30
N GLN A 240 1.24 -9.01 -12.22
CA GLN A 240 1.16 -8.78 -13.66
C GLN A 240 -0.27 -8.44 -14.11
N LEU A 241 -1.28 -9.19 -13.66
CA LEU A 241 -2.68 -8.93 -13.98
C LEU A 241 -3.12 -7.55 -13.47
N LYS A 242 -2.71 -7.17 -12.25
CA LYS A 242 -3.04 -5.86 -11.69
C LYS A 242 -2.35 -4.72 -12.43
N SER A 243 -1.07 -4.88 -12.80
CA SER A 243 -0.29 -3.88 -13.55
C SER A 243 -0.81 -3.67 -14.97
N ASN A 244 -1.20 -4.75 -15.65
CA ASN A 244 -1.73 -4.67 -17.02
C ASN A 244 -3.19 -4.21 -17.07
N GLY A 245 -3.92 -4.30 -15.95
CA GLY A 245 -5.37 -4.09 -15.94
C GLY A 245 -6.16 -5.27 -16.51
N ASP A 246 -5.55 -6.46 -16.63
CA ASP A 246 -6.14 -7.67 -17.21
C ASP A 246 -7.11 -8.39 -16.25
N TYR A 247 -7.92 -7.64 -15.50
CA TYR A 247 -8.89 -8.17 -14.55
C TYR A 247 -10.09 -7.23 -14.37
N MET A 248 -11.22 -7.81 -13.99
CA MET A 248 -12.42 -7.03 -13.74
C MET A 248 -12.42 -6.46 -12.32
N LYS A 249 -12.62 -5.13 -12.23
CA LYS A 249 -12.83 -4.41 -10.96
C LYS A 249 -14.32 -4.20 -10.77
N TYR A 250 -14.89 -4.84 -9.75
CA TYR A 250 -16.30 -4.69 -9.40
C TYR A 250 -16.50 -3.64 -8.31
N SER A 251 -17.67 -3.01 -8.32
CA SER A 251 -18.11 -2.11 -7.25
C SER A 251 -18.13 -2.79 -5.88
N SER A 252 -17.82 -2.00 -4.87
CA SER A 252 -17.80 -2.37 -3.45
C SER A 252 -18.38 -1.24 -2.63
N ILE A 253 -19.13 -1.59 -1.58
CA ILE A 253 -19.51 -0.64 -0.54
C ILE A 253 -18.34 -0.50 0.43
N GLU A 254 -17.97 0.73 0.77
CA GLU A 254 -16.90 1.02 1.73
C GLU A 254 -17.34 0.71 3.16
N LEU A 255 -16.52 -0.06 3.88
CA LEU A 255 -16.79 -0.49 5.24
C LEU A 255 -15.71 0.03 6.19
N ASN A 256 -16.08 0.23 7.45
CA ASN A 256 -15.15 0.51 8.55
C ASN A 256 -14.45 -0.79 9.02
N SER A 257 -13.61 -0.66 10.04
CA SER A 257 -12.86 -1.77 10.64
C SER A 257 -13.74 -2.87 11.27
N GLU A 258 -15.02 -2.59 11.53
CA GLU A 258 -15.98 -3.53 12.10
C GLU A 258 -16.85 -4.20 11.02
N ASN A 259 -16.52 -4.05 9.73
CA ASN A 259 -17.31 -4.47 8.57
C ASN A 259 -18.70 -3.81 8.49
N PHE A 260 -18.84 -2.59 9.00
CA PHE A 260 -20.07 -1.80 8.92
C PHE A 260 -19.90 -0.66 7.89
N PRO A 261 -20.91 -0.36 7.06
CA PRO A 261 -20.78 0.66 6.02
C PRO A 261 -20.52 2.06 6.60
N LEU A 262 -19.68 2.85 5.93
CA LEU A 262 -19.37 4.23 6.35
C LEU A 262 -20.59 5.17 6.24
N MET A 263 -21.46 4.90 5.26
CA MET A 263 -22.70 5.62 4.99
C MET A 263 -23.74 4.65 4.43
N CYS A 264 -25.02 4.99 4.51
CA CYS A 264 -26.06 4.10 4.01
C CYS A 264 -25.93 3.92 2.49
N PRO A 265 -25.74 2.69 1.97
CA PRO A 265 -25.47 2.44 0.55
C PRO A 265 -26.64 2.73 -0.40
N ARG A 266 -27.82 3.08 0.13
CA ARG A 266 -29.00 3.44 -0.68
C ARG A 266 -29.29 4.94 -0.70
N CYS A 267 -29.11 5.62 0.43
CA CYS A 267 -29.54 7.01 0.61
C CYS A 267 -28.43 7.95 1.08
N ASP A 268 -27.21 7.45 1.17
CA ASP A 268 -26.00 8.21 1.50
C ASP A 268 -26.03 8.88 2.89
N SER A 269 -26.96 8.49 3.75
CA SER A 269 -27.03 9.00 5.12
C SER A 269 -25.84 8.50 5.95
N GLU A 270 -25.09 9.44 6.51
CA GLU A 270 -24.04 9.20 7.51
C GLU A 270 -24.62 8.96 8.92
N GLN A 271 -25.93 9.17 9.13
CA GLN A 271 -26.61 8.97 10.42
C GLN A 271 -26.94 7.49 10.66
N ILE A 272 -25.92 6.65 10.65
CA ILE A 272 -26.00 5.21 10.88
C ILE A 272 -25.00 4.81 11.96
N ASP A 273 -25.35 3.80 12.76
CA ASP A 273 -24.54 3.29 13.86
C ASP A 273 -24.36 1.77 13.72
N PRO A 274 -23.19 1.19 14.06
CA PRO A 274 -22.95 -0.25 13.95
C PRO A 274 -23.96 -1.15 14.68
N SER A 275 -24.63 -0.64 15.72
CA SER A 275 -25.71 -1.36 16.41
C SER A 275 -27.01 -1.46 15.59
N TYR A 276 -27.16 -0.65 14.55
CA TYR A 276 -28.37 -0.61 13.73
C TYR A 276 -28.36 -1.73 12.71
N LYS A 277 -29.46 -2.49 12.67
CA LYS A 277 -29.72 -3.44 11.59
C LYS A 277 -30.18 -2.75 10.31
N TYR A 278 -30.94 -1.68 10.45
CA TYR A 278 -31.57 -0.97 9.35
C TYR A 278 -31.23 0.52 9.39
N CYS A 279 -31.15 1.15 8.21
CA CYS A 279 -31.03 2.59 8.08
C CYS A 279 -32.28 3.28 8.63
N PRO A 280 -32.16 4.28 9.52
CA PRO A 280 -33.32 5.00 10.05
C PRO A 280 -34.03 5.87 9.01
N ILE A 281 -33.38 6.17 7.88
CA ILE A 281 -33.92 7.04 6.82
C ILE A 281 -34.68 6.25 5.76
N CYS A 282 -34.09 5.17 5.23
CA CYS A 282 -34.63 4.43 4.10
C CYS A 282 -34.92 2.95 4.39
N ALA A 283 -34.77 2.51 5.64
CA ALA A 283 -35.00 1.12 6.09
C ALA A 283 -34.17 0.05 5.35
N THR A 284 -33.06 0.42 4.71
CA THR A 284 -32.12 -0.54 4.10
C THR A 284 -31.40 -1.33 5.20
N TYR A 285 -31.30 -2.65 5.07
CA TYR A 285 -30.51 -3.48 5.99
C TYR A 285 -29.01 -3.28 5.75
N LEU A 286 -28.29 -2.93 6.82
CA LEU A 286 -26.94 -2.34 6.76
C LEU A 286 -25.79 -3.35 6.89
N HIS A 287 -26.07 -4.63 7.10
CA HIS A 287 -25.03 -5.65 7.26
C HIS A 287 -24.96 -6.53 6.02
N ASN A 288 -23.76 -6.80 5.50
CA ASN A 288 -23.59 -7.76 4.41
C ASN A 288 -23.38 -9.17 4.98
N ILE A 289 -24.37 -10.06 4.81
CA ILE A 289 -24.34 -11.43 5.33
C ILE A 289 -24.79 -12.44 4.27
N CYS A 290 -24.37 -13.68 4.41
CA CYS A 290 -24.88 -14.79 3.59
C CYS A 290 -26.30 -15.18 4.04
N ILE A 291 -27.27 -15.06 3.14
CA ILE A 291 -28.67 -15.39 3.37
C ILE A 291 -29.12 -16.70 2.73
N GLY A 292 -28.18 -17.47 2.15
CA GLY A 292 -28.45 -18.78 1.57
C GLY A 292 -28.96 -18.71 0.14
N PHE A 293 -29.74 -19.72 -0.26
CA PHE A 293 -30.24 -19.88 -1.62
C PHE A 293 -31.74 -19.58 -1.67
N GLY A 294 -32.16 -18.79 -2.67
CA GLY A 294 -33.56 -18.48 -2.94
C GLY A 294 -34.30 -19.62 -3.66
N PRO A 295 -35.58 -19.40 -4.02
CA PRO A 295 -36.17 -18.10 -4.33
C PRO A 295 -36.50 -17.29 -3.06
N PHE A 296 -36.19 -16.00 -3.10
CA PHE A 296 -36.65 -15.07 -2.08
C PHE A 296 -37.87 -14.34 -2.64
N GLU A 297 -38.98 -14.37 -1.90
CA GLU A 297 -40.21 -13.70 -2.34
C GLU A 297 -39.97 -12.19 -2.49
N ASP A 298 -40.43 -11.66 -3.62
CA ASP A 298 -40.33 -10.25 -3.92
C ASP A 298 -41.62 -9.56 -3.47
N ASN A 299 -41.47 -8.59 -2.57
CA ASN A 299 -42.62 -7.97 -1.93
C ASN A 299 -43.12 -6.83 -2.81
N SER A 300 -44.06 -7.13 -3.71
CA SER A 300 -44.58 -6.24 -4.78
C SER A 300 -45.07 -4.83 -4.37
N ILE A 301 -45.12 -4.53 -3.08
CA ILE A 301 -45.61 -3.26 -2.51
C ILE A 301 -44.44 -2.31 -2.14
N SER A 302 -43.24 -2.84 -1.93
CA SER A 302 -42.08 -2.02 -1.56
C SER A 302 -41.39 -1.47 -2.81
N PRO A 303 -40.96 -0.19 -2.83
CA PRO A 303 -40.23 0.37 -3.96
C PRO A 303 -38.87 -0.30 -4.20
N TYR A 304 -38.38 -1.06 -3.22
CA TYR A 304 -37.13 -1.83 -3.26
C TYR A 304 -37.27 -3.15 -2.50
N PRO A 305 -36.47 -4.19 -2.80
CA PRO A 305 -36.52 -5.45 -2.06
C PRO A 305 -36.28 -5.23 -0.57
N PHE A 306 -37.30 -5.49 0.24
CA PHE A 306 -37.22 -5.37 1.70
C PHE A 306 -36.48 -6.58 2.29
N PHE A 307 -35.56 -6.34 3.23
CA PHE A 307 -34.86 -7.42 3.92
C PHE A 307 -35.65 -7.91 5.13
N GLU A 308 -36.16 -9.14 5.06
CA GLU A 308 -36.84 -9.80 6.19
C GLU A 308 -35.85 -10.41 7.18
N LEU A 309 -36.07 -10.18 8.49
CA LEU A 309 -35.22 -10.67 9.58
C LEU A 309 -35.05 -12.20 9.63
N ASN A 310 -36.04 -12.96 9.17
CA ASN A 310 -35.97 -14.42 9.09
C ASN A 310 -34.84 -14.91 8.15
N ARG A 311 -34.36 -14.05 7.22
CA ARG A 311 -33.30 -14.38 6.27
C ARG A 311 -31.91 -14.44 6.91
N GLU A 312 -31.72 -13.84 8.10
CA GLU A 312 -30.46 -13.93 8.84
C GLU A 312 -30.08 -15.39 9.16
N SER A 313 -31.08 -16.27 9.33
CA SER A 313 -30.89 -17.69 9.65
C SER A 313 -30.93 -18.65 8.45
N ASN A 314 -31.18 -18.16 7.23
CA ASN A 314 -31.39 -19.01 6.05
C ASN A 314 -30.08 -19.42 5.35
N GLY A 315 -29.01 -18.67 5.56
CA GLY A 315 -27.69 -18.96 5.00
C GLY A 315 -26.72 -19.54 6.03
N CYS A 316 -25.44 -19.52 5.68
CA CYS A 316 -24.39 -19.86 6.65
C CYS A 316 -24.13 -18.73 7.68
N GLY A 317 -24.85 -17.60 7.59
CA GLY A 317 -24.84 -16.50 8.56
C GLY A 317 -23.53 -15.71 8.62
N LYS A 318 -22.56 -16.00 7.73
CA LYS A 318 -21.26 -15.32 7.73
C LYS A 318 -21.39 -13.88 7.26
N THR A 319 -20.70 -12.98 7.95
CA THR A 319 -20.45 -11.61 7.47
C THR A 319 -19.57 -11.66 6.22
N LEU A 320 -19.93 -10.81 5.25
CA LEU A 320 -19.32 -10.74 3.93
C LEU A 320 -18.71 -9.33 3.71
N PRO A 321 -17.65 -9.22 2.89
CA PRO A 321 -17.07 -7.91 2.56
C PRO A 321 -17.99 -7.10 1.66
N GLY A 322 -17.75 -5.78 1.57
CA GLY A 322 -18.64 -4.84 0.87
C GLY A 322 -18.81 -5.06 -0.64
N PHE A 323 -17.94 -5.86 -1.27
CA PHE A 323 -18.02 -6.24 -2.69
C PHE A 323 -18.76 -7.56 -2.95
N ALA A 324 -19.01 -8.36 -1.91
CA ALA A 324 -19.51 -9.72 -2.09
C ALA A 324 -21.01 -9.73 -2.40
N ARG A 325 -21.33 -10.22 -3.61
CA ARG A 325 -22.69 -10.54 -4.08
C ARG A 325 -23.10 -11.95 -3.68
N TYR A 326 -22.11 -12.84 -3.61
CA TYR A 326 -22.26 -14.23 -3.22
C TYR A 326 -21.30 -14.60 -2.08
N CYS A 327 -21.69 -15.58 -1.28
CA CYS A 327 -20.87 -16.10 -0.21
C CYS A 327 -19.73 -16.96 -0.77
N PRO A 328 -18.46 -16.62 -0.52
CA PRO A 328 -17.31 -17.36 -1.06
C PRO A 328 -17.17 -18.78 -0.50
N ASP A 329 -17.91 -19.12 0.56
CA ASP A 329 -17.83 -20.43 1.22
C ASP A 329 -18.91 -21.40 0.75
N CYS A 330 -20.14 -20.91 0.55
CA CYS A 330 -21.29 -21.76 0.24
C CYS A 330 -22.06 -21.36 -1.01
N GLY A 331 -21.70 -20.28 -1.72
CA GLY A 331 -22.37 -19.85 -2.96
C GLY A 331 -23.71 -19.14 -2.77
N GLY A 332 -24.20 -19.02 -1.54
CA GLY A 332 -25.46 -18.34 -1.22
C GLY A 332 -25.41 -16.83 -1.51
N LEU A 333 -26.57 -16.22 -1.73
CA LEU A 333 -26.72 -14.79 -1.99
C LEU A 333 -26.33 -13.95 -0.76
N SER A 334 -25.83 -12.75 -1.01
CA SER A 334 -25.57 -11.76 0.03
C SER A 334 -26.78 -10.86 0.26
N SER A 335 -26.93 -10.33 1.47
CA SER A 335 -27.98 -9.36 1.78
C SER A 335 -27.83 -8.06 1.00
N TYR A 336 -26.61 -7.64 0.66
CA TYR A 336 -26.40 -6.44 -0.17
C TYR A 336 -26.89 -6.65 -1.59
N PHE A 337 -26.56 -7.79 -2.21
CA PHE A 337 -26.98 -8.09 -3.57
C PHE A 337 -28.47 -8.39 -3.67
N ASN A 338 -29.05 -9.10 -2.69
CA ASN A 338 -30.48 -9.33 -2.62
C ASN A 338 -31.29 -8.02 -2.48
N GLN A 339 -30.72 -7.00 -1.85
CA GLN A 339 -31.34 -5.67 -1.74
C GLN A 339 -31.03 -4.78 -2.96
N GLU A 340 -30.37 -5.29 -4.00
CA GLU A 340 -29.97 -4.51 -5.19
C GLU A 340 -29.05 -3.32 -4.86
N LEU A 341 -28.32 -3.39 -3.74
CA LEU A 341 -27.30 -2.39 -3.38
C LEU A 341 -26.01 -2.58 -4.20
N LEU A 342 -25.81 -3.79 -4.72
CA LEU A 342 -24.78 -4.15 -5.68
C LEU A 342 -25.47 -4.63 -6.96
N ARG A 343 -24.94 -4.23 -8.12
CA ARG A 343 -25.50 -4.63 -9.41
C ARG A 343 -25.05 -6.05 -9.80
N PHE A 344 -25.70 -6.61 -10.80
CA PHE A 344 -25.22 -7.83 -11.45
C PHE A 344 -23.85 -7.60 -12.07
N TRP A 345 -22.98 -8.61 -11.98
CA TRP A 345 -21.60 -8.48 -12.45
C TRP A 345 -21.53 -8.31 -13.98
N GLU A 346 -22.49 -8.90 -14.71
CA GLU A 346 -22.64 -8.74 -16.16
C GLU A 346 -22.90 -7.27 -16.52
N SER A 347 -23.83 -6.62 -15.80
CA SER A 347 -24.16 -5.21 -16.04
C SER A 347 -22.96 -4.29 -15.84
N GLU A 348 -22.17 -4.51 -14.79
CA GLU A 348 -20.95 -3.74 -14.56
C GLU A 348 -19.87 -4.01 -15.61
N LYS A 349 -19.77 -5.25 -16.08
CA LYS A 349 -18.83 -5.62 -17.14
C LYS A 349 -19.19 -4.97 -18.47
N ASP A 350 -20.47 -4.95 -18.81
CA ASP A 350 -20.97 -4.33 -20.03
C ASP A 350 -20.79 -2.81 -20.00
N GLU A 351 -21.04 -2.16 -18.85
CA GLU A 351 -20.77 -0.72 -18.67
C GLU A 351 -19.30 -0.38 -18.95
N ILE A 352 -18.35 -1.14 -18.39
CA ILE A 352 -16.92 -0.90 -18.63
C ILE A 352 -16.55 -1.10 -20.11
N ALA A 353 -17.06 -2.15 -20.75
CA ALA A 353 -16.82 -2.38 -22.17
C ALA A 353 -17.30 -1.21 -23.05
N ILE A 354 -18.46 -0.63 -22.72
CA ILE A 354 -18.97 0.57 -23.41
C ILE A 354 -18.04 1.77 -23.20
N PHE A 355 -17.57 1.99 -21.97
CA PHE A 355 -16.65 3.10 -21.68
C PHE A 355 -15.30 2.96 -22.40
N GLU A 356 -14.80 1.74 -22.60
CA GLU A 356 -13.55 1.47 -23.33
C GLU A 356 -13.70 1.64 -24.86
N GLU A 357 -14.90 1.43 -25.40
CA GLU A 357 -15.20 1.62 -26.84
C GLU A 357 -15.49 3.10 -27.22
N LEU A 358 -15.70 3.98 -26.23
CA LEU A 358 -15.92 5.40 -26.52
C LEU A 358 -14.62 6.06 -26.98
N PRO A 359 -14.56 6.60 -28.21
CA PRO A 359 -13.39 7.29 -28.70
C PRO A 359 -13.29 8.64 -27.97
N PHE A 360 -12.35 8.73 -27.04
CA PHE A 360 -11.79 10.01 -26.62
C PHE A 360 -10.44 10.22 -27.28
#